data_AF-A0A3D3CGR4-F1
#
_entry.id   AF-A0A3D3CGR4-F1
#
_cell.length_a   1.000
_cell.length_b   1.000
_cell.length_c   1.000
_cell.angle_alpha   90.00
_cell.angle_beta   90.00
_cell.angle_gamma   90.00
#
_symmetry.space_group_name_H-M   'P 1'
#
loop_
_entity.id
_entity.type
_entity.pdbx_description
1 polymer ?
#
loop_
_entity_poly.entity_id
_entity_poly.type
_entity_poly.pdbx_seq_one_letter_code
_entity_poly.pdbx_strand_id
1 'polypeptide(L)'
;AMAGSAYLSFFDAIAPVVTSDSIDMTRAYRKGRWGQEGDYINCPLDRERYEAFVTALVAAERVLPHDFEDSPSWFEGCLPVEVMAGRGKDTLRFGPMRPVGLPEPGTDREPYAVVQLRQDNREGTLYNLVGFQTSLRWGEQERV
;
A
#
# COMPACT_ATOMS: atom_id res chain seq x y z
N ALA A 1 28.66 20.90 16.52
CA ALA A 1 28.04 21.62 15.39
C ALA A 1 26.71 20.95 15.11
N MET A 2 25.59 21.67 15.22
CA MET A 2 24.26 21.16 14.86
C MET A 2 24.04 21.48 13.37
N ALA A 3 23.64 20.49 12.57
CA ALA A 3 23.28 20.74 11.17
C ALA A 3 22.10 21.72 11.15
N GLY A 4 22.24 22.84 10.42
CA GLY A 4 21.22 23.88 10.34
C GLY A 4 19.95 23.40 9.64
N SER A 5 18.83 24.13 9.82
CA SER A 5 17.51 23.80 9.26
C SER A 5 17.48 23.63 7.73
N ALA A 6 18.48 24.14 7.00
CA ALA A 6 18.64 23.93 5.56
C ALA A 6 18.93 22.47 5.15
N TYR A 7 19.22 21.58 6.11
CA TYR A 7 19.47 20.16 5.89
C TYR A 7 18.38 19.25 6.47
N LEU A 8 17.26 19.83 6.93
CA LEU A 8 16.15 19.10 7.53
C LEU A 8 14.90 19.26 6.68
N SER A 9 14.41 18.15 6.13
CA SER A 9 13.14 18.07 5.42
C SER A 9 12.22 17.08 6.11
N PHE A 10 10.94 17.41 6.23
CA PHE A 10 9.90 16.54 6.75
C PHE A 10 9.02 16.06 5.60
N PHE A 11 8.77 14.76 5.53
CA PHE A 11 7.89 14.15 4.54
C PHE A 11 6.86 13.30 5.29
N ASP A 12 5.57 13.55 5.04
CA ASP A 12 4.51 12.68 5.53
C ASP A 12 4.28 11.55 4.52
N ALA A 13 4.40 10.32 4.98
CA ALA A 13 4.13 9.12 4.21
C ALA A 13 2.89 8.41 4.79
N ILE A 14 1.72 8.95 4.48
CA ILE A 14 0.44 8.45 5.02
C ILE A 14 -0.16 7.49 4.00
N ALA A 15 -0.52 6.30 4.47
CA ALA A 15 -1.28 5.32 3.71
C ALA A 15 -2.78 5.42 4.07
N PRO A 16 -3.68 5.08 3.13
CA PRO A 16 -5.12 5.07 3.40
C PRO A 16 -5.49 4.14 4.56
N VAL A 17 -6.51 4.53 5.32
CA VAL A 17 -7.10 3.74 6.41
C VAL A 17 -8.57 3.50 6.09
N VAL A 18 -9.00 2.24 6.23
CA VAL A 18 -10.38 1.80 6.02
C VAL A 18 -10.99 1.30 7.32
N THR A 19 -12.32 1.31 7.40
CA THR A 19 -13.03 0.77 8.55
C THR A 19 -13.15 -0.76 8.43
N SER A 20 -13.21 -1.45 9.57
CA SER A 20 -13.29 -2.91 9.58
C SER A 20 -14.56 -3.47 8.92
N ASP A 21 -15.67 -2.72 8.98
CA ASP A 21 -16.98 -3.09 8.45
C ASP A 21 -17.10 -2.90 6.94
N SER A 22 -16.23 -2.09 6.32
CA SER A 22 -16.18 -1.93 4.87
C SER A 22 -15.38 -3.03 4.16
N ILE A 23 -14.73 -3.92 4.91
CA ILE A 23 -13.92 -5.02 4.37
C ILE A 23 -14.79 -6.25 4.13
N ASP A 24 -14.87 -6.68 2.87
CA ASP A 24 -15.53 -7.94 2.51
C ASP A 24 -14.67 -9.16 2.89
N MET A 25 -14.92 -9.69 4.09
CA MET A 25 -14.23 -10.87 4.62
C MET A 25 -14.59 -12.18 3.90
N THR A 26 -15.55 -12.19 2.96
CA THR A 26 -15.78 -13.37 2.11
C THR A 26 -14.69 -13.50 1.03
N ARG A 27 -13.98 -12.40 0.76
CA ARG A 27 -12.91 -12.31 -0.25
C ARG A 27 -11.53 -12.03 0.36
N ALA A 28 -11.44 -11.91 1.68
CA ALA A 28 -10.22 -11.61 2.41
C ALA A 28 -10.02 -12.59 3.57
N TYR A 29 -8.80 -12.68 4.10
CA TYR A 29 -8.51 -13.61 5.20
C TYR A 29 -7.48 -13.08 6.18
N ARG A 30 -7.63 -13.46 7.45
CA ARG A 30 -6.69 -13.11 8.53
C ARG A 30 -5.53 -14.09 8.57
N LYS A 31 -4.30 -13.61 8.40
CA LYS A 31 -3.09 -14.46 8.40
C LYS A 31 -1.81 -13.62 8.43
N GLY A 32 -0.84 -14.01 9.25
CA GLY A 32 0.54 -13.53 9.13
C GLY A 32 1.34 -14.38 8.13
N ARG A 33 2.42 -13.80 7.59
CA ARG A 33 3.31 -14.51 6.66
C ARG A 33 3.89 -15.75 7.33
N TRP A 34 3.96 -16.86 6.59
CA TRP A 34 4.51 -18.14 7.07
C TRP A 34 3.80 -18.71 8.30
N GLY A 35 2.54 -18.34 8.52
CA GLY A 35 1.76 -18.80 9.68
C GLY A 35 2.13 -18.10 10.99
N GLN A 36 2.85 -16.97 10.93
CA GLN A 36 3.07 -16.13 12.09
C GLN A 36 1.73 -15.58 12.60
N GLU A 37 1.62 -15.45 13.92
CA GLU A 37 0.54 -14.69 14.54
C GLU A 37 0.69 -13.21 14.15
N GLY A 38 -0.37 -12.61 13.62
CA GLY A 38 -0.36 -11.21 13.23
C GLY A 38 -1.75 -10.72 12.86
N ASP A 39 -2.03 -9.46 13.22
CA ASP A 39 -3.30 -8.79 12.99
C ASP A 39 -3.40 -8.22 11.56
N TYR A 40 -3.11 -9.06 10.58
CA TYR A 40 -3.20 -8.72 9.17
C TYR A 40 -4.44 -9.34 8.53
N ILE A 41 -5.19 -8.51 7.81
CA ILE A 41 -6.17 -8.97 6.82
C ILE A 41 -5.48 -8.93 5.45
N ASN A 42 -5.63 -9.99 4.68
CA ASN A 42 -5.02 -10.14 3.37
C ASN A 42 -6.11 -10.19 2.31
N CYS A 43 -6.03 -9.27 1.34
CA CYS A 43 -6.91 -9.20 0.19
C CYS A 43 -6.16 -9.74 -1.04
N PRO A 44 -6.36 -11.01 -1.43
CA PRO A 44 -5.69 -11.59 -2.58
C PRO A 44 -6.23 -11.02 -3.90
N LEU A 45 -5.32 -10.76 -4.83
CA LEU A 45 -5.64 -10.40 -6.21
C LEU A 45 -5.14 -11.51 -7.13
N ASP A 46 -5.98 -11.83 -8.12
CA ASP A 46 -5.53 -12.53 -9.33
C ASP A 46 -4.74 -11.57 -10.23
N ARG A 47 -4.20 -12.11 -11.32
CA ARG A 47 -3.37 -11.36 -12.24
C ARG A 47 -4.13 -10.22 -12.93
N GLU A 48 -5.37 -10.47 -13.35
CA GLU A 48 -6.18 -9.52 -14.10
C GLU A 48 -6.55 -8.31 -13.23
N ARG A 49 -6.98 -8.56 -11.99
CA ARG A 49 -7.27 -7.51 -11.00
C ARG A 49 -6.01 -6.72 -10.64
N TYR A 50 -4.87 -7.39 -10.49
CA TYR A 50 -3.61 -6.71 -10.21
C TYR A 50 -3.20 -5.79 -11.36
N GLU A 51 -3.25 -6.27 -12.61
CA GLU A 51 -2.87 -5.47 -13.77
C GLU A 51 -3.82 -4.26 -13.92
N ALA A 52 -5.13 -4.45 -13.72
CA ALA A 52 -6.11 -3.37 -13.71
C ALA A 52 -5.84 -2.35 -12.58
N PHE A 53 -5.53 -2.82 -11.37
CA PHE A 53 -5.18 -1.97 -10.23
C PHE A 53 -3.92 -1.12 -10.52
N VAL A 54 -2.85 -1.74 -11.03
CA VAL A 54 -1.62 -1.03 -11.40
C VAL A 54 -1.89 0.03 -12.46
N THR A 55 -2.69 -0.29 -13.48
CA THR A 55 -3.09 0.69 -14.50
C THR A 55 -3.87 1.86 -13.90
N ALA A 56 -4.86 1.58 -13.05
CA ALA A 56 -5.68 2.60 -12.39
C ALA A 56 -4.85 3.51 -11.49
N LEU A 57 -3.89 2.94 -10.77
CA LEU A 57 -3.02 3.64 -9.84
C LEU A 57 -1.99 4.54 -10.56
N VAL A 58 -1.42 4.07 -11.67
CA VAL A 58 -0.48 4.87 -12.48
C VAL A 58 -1.18 6.02 -13.20
N ALA A 59 -2.43 5.83 -13.60
CA ALA A 59 -3.25 6.85 -14.25
C ALA A 59 -3.86 7.87 -13.28
N ALA A 60 -3.77 7.64 -11.97
CA ALA A 60 -4.47 8.42 -10.98
C ALA A 60 -3.88 9.83 -10.76
N GLU A 61 -4.76 10.81 -10.53
CA GLU A 61 -4.34 12.20 -10.30
C GLU A 61 -3.68 12.39 -8.93
N ARG A 62 -2.54 13.09 -8.94
CA ARG A 62 -1.76 13.42 -7.75
C ARG A 62 -2.04 14.83 -7.28
N VAL A 63 -1.85 15.07 -5.98
CA VAL A 63 -1.69 16.43 -5.46
C VAL A 63 -0.34 16.95 -5.97
N LEU A 64 -0.33 18.14 -6.55
CA LEU A 64 0.92 18.77 -6.98
C LEU A 64 1.71 19.16 -5.72
N PRO A 65 3.00 18.81 -5.63
CA PRO A 65 3.88 19.35 -4.61
C PRO A 65 3.89 20.89 -4.71
N HIS A 66 3.97 21.61 -3.59
CA HIS A 66 4.21 23.06 -3.63
C HIS A 66 5.64 23.31 -4.18
N ASP A 67 5.88 24.43 -4.86
CA ASP A 67 7.12 24.79 -5.61
C ASP A 67 8.49 24.53 -4.93
N PHE A 68 8.55 24.23 -3.62
CA PHE A 68 9.78 23.86 -2.90
C PHE A 68 10.04 22.34 -2.82
N GLU A 69 9.05 21.51 -3.14
CA GLU A 69 9.13 20.03 -3.23
C GLU A 69 9.50 19.56 -4.65
N ASP A 70 9.73 20.50 -5.58
CA ASP A 70 10.14 20.26 -6.99
C ASP A 70 11.54 19.64 -7.15
N SER A 71 12.26 19.40 -6.05
CA SER A 71 13.42 18.51 -6.06
C SER A 71 12.93 17.05 -6.04
N PRO A 72 13.13 16.26 -7.11
CA PRO A 72 12.65 14.88 -7.23
C PRO A 72 13.41 13.88 -6.34
N SER A 73 14.10 14.37 -5.31
CA SER A 73 14.75 13.58 -4.28
C SER A 73 13.68 13.00 -3.35
N TRP A 74 12.87 12.10 -3.89
CA TRP A 74 12.07 11.19 -3.09
C TRP A 74 13.01 10.47 -2.13
N PHE A 75 12.58 10.30 -0.89
CA PHE A 75 13.25 9.36 -0.02
C PHE A 75 13.04 7.96 -0.61
N GLU A 76 14.06 7.39 -1.25
CA GLU A 76 13.98 6.10 -1.95
C GLU A 76 13.51 4.94 -1.04
N GLY A 77 13.65 5.08 0.28
CA GLY A 77 13.13 4.14 1.27
C GLY A 77 11.61 4.25 1.53
N CYS A 78 10.93 5.29 1.05
CA CYS A 78 9.51 5.55 1.29
C CYS A 78 8.85 6.23 0.09
N LEU A 79 8.78 5.51 -1.02
CA LEU A 79 8.18 6.01 -2.26
C LEU A 79 6.65 5.90 -2.22
N PRO A 80 5.91 6.88 -2.78
CA PRO A 80 4.48 6.72 -3.00
C PRO A 80 4.16 5.48 -3.84
N VAL A 81 3.08 4.77 -3.53
CA VAL A 81 2.72 3.50 -4.17
C VAL A 81 2.49 3.66 -5.68
N GLU A 82 1.95 4.78 -6.12
CA GLU A 82 1.77 5.14 -7.52
C GLU A 82 3.10 5.45 -8.24
N VAL A 83 4.12 5.92 -7.52
CA VAL A 83 5.49 6.08 -8.06
C VAL A 83 6.13 4.71 -8.20
N MET A 84 5.98 3.84 -7.20
CA MET A 84 6.47 2.45 -7.27
C MET A 84 5.84 1.69 -8.44
N ALA A 85 4.53 1.82 -8.63
CA ALA A 85 3.80 1.21 -9.74
C ALA A 85 4.31 1.70 -11.11
N GLY A 86 4.61 3.00 -11.23
CA GLY A 86 5.16 3.58 -12.45
C GLY A 86 6.56 3.09 -12.83
N ARG A 87 7.34 2.58 -11.87
CA ARG A 87 8.70 2.03 -12.11
C ARG A 87 8.69 0.64 -12.75
N GLY A 88 7.54 -0.03 -12.79
CA GLY A 88 7.41 -1.32 -13.45
C GLY A 88 6.19 -2.10 -12.98
N LYS A 89 5.60 -2.86 -13.89
CA LYS A 89 4.37 -3.62 -13.63
C LYS A 89 4.48 -4.59 -12.47
N ASP A 90 5.66 -5.15 -12.21
CA ASP A 90 5.89 -6.15 -11.15
C ASP A 90 6.45 -5.54 -9.86
N THR A 91 6.73 -4.23 -9.83
CA THR A 91 7.37 -3.55 -8.70
C THR A 91 6.59 -3.75 -7.40
N LEU A 92 5.26 -3.58 -7.45
CA LEU A 92 4.42 -3.76 -6.26
C LEU A 92 4.39 -5.22 -5.79
N ARG A 93 4.36 -6.18 -6.70
CA ARG A 93 4.36 -7.62 -6.41
C ARG A 93 5.67 -8.13 -5.81
N PHE A 94 6.78 -7.43 -6.02
CA PHE A 94 8.04 -7.69 -5.32
C PHE A 94 8.25 -6.83 -4.08
N GLY A 95 7.41 -5.81 -3.87
CA GLY A 95 7.44 -4.92 -2.71
C GLY A 95 6.19 -5.09 -1.82
N PRO A 96 5.34 -4.05 -1.67
CA PRO A 96 4.26 -4.03 -0.70
C PRO A 96 3.16 -5.06 -0.96
N MET A 97 2.97 -5.47 -2.22
CA MET A 97 1.94 -6.44 -2.61
C MET A 97 2.47 -7.87 -2.75
N ARG A 98 3.64 -8.18 -2.18
CA ARG A 98 4.28 -9.49 -2.30
C ARG A 98 3.41 -10.59 -1.67
N PRO A 99 3.06 -11.66 -2.40
CA PRO A 99 2.19 -12.72 -1.88
C PRO A 99 2.92 -13.79 -1.04
N VAL A 100 4.27 -13.80 -1.10
CA VAL A 100 5.10 -14.85 -0.52
C VAL A 100 4.80 -15.14 0.96
N GLY A 101 4.47 -16.40 1.25
CA GLY A 101 4.15 -16.87 2.60
C GLY A 101 2.70 -16.62 3.02
N LEU A 102 1.82 -16.26 2.08
CA LEU A 102 0.39 -16.01 2.28
C LEU A 102 -0.46 -16.85 1.32
N PRO A 103 -0.43 -18.20 1.42
CA PRO A 103 -1.32 -19.02 0.61
C PRO A 103 -2.78 -18.82 1.04
N GLU A 104 -3.67 -18.80 0.04
CA GLU A 104 -5.11 -18.64 0.25
C GLU A 104 -5.66 -19.78 1.13
N PRO A 105 -6.46 -19.49 2.17
CA PRO A 105 -7.00 -20.52 3.07
C PRO A 105 -7.76 -21.62 2.34
N GLY A 106 -7.54 -22.87 2.76
CA GLY A 106 -8.18 -24.03 2.12
C GLY A 106 -7.62 -24.39 0.75
N THR A 107 -6.54 -23.73 0.31
CA THR A 107 -5.82 -24.06 -0.92
C THR A 107 -4.31 -24.07 -0.67
N ASP A 108 -3.57 -24.71 -1.56
CA ASP A 108 -2.10 -24.62 -1.61
C ASP A 108 -1.62 -23.55 -2.62
N ARG A 109 -2.51 -22.64 -3.03
CA ARG A 109 -2.20 -21.63 -4.05
C ARG A 109 -1.72 -20.34 -3.38
N GLU A 110 -0.58 -19.85 -3.86
CA GLU A 110 -0.13 -18.50 -3.56
C GLU A 110 -0.82 -17.53 -4.55
N PRO A 111 -1.49 -16.48 -4.06
CA PRO A 111 -2.16 -15.51 -4.92
C PRO A 111 -1.15 -14.75 -5.78
N TYR A 112 -1.61 -14.10 -6.86
CA TYR A 112 -0.71 -13.35 -7.72
C TYR A 112 -0.13 -12.13 -6.99
N ALA A 113 -0.96 -11.41 -6.24
CA ALA A 113 -0.56 -10.31 -5.36
C ALA A 113 -1.48 -10.24 -4.14
N VAL A 114 -1.06 -9.54 -3.08
CA VAL A 114 -1.87 -9.37 -1.86
C VAL A 114 -1.80 -7.93 -1.37
N VAL A 115 -2.94 -7.29 -1.14
CA VAL A 115 -2.99 -6.08 -0.30
C VAL A 115 -3.09 -6.51 1.14
N GLN A 116 -2.15 -6.09 1.98
CA GLN A 116 -2.19 -6.36 3.42
C GLN A 116 -2.75 -5.15 4.16
N LEU A 117 -3.70 -5.40 5.05
CA LEU A 117 -4.28 -4.42 5.95
C LEU A 117 -3.83 -4.73 7.37
N ARG A 118 -3.26 -3.75 8.08
CA ARG A 118 -2.85 -3.90 9.48
C ARG A 118 -3.83 -3.16 10.38
N GLN A 119 -4.21 -3.79 11.49
CA GLN A 119 -4.98 -3.12 12.52
C GLN A 119 -4.26 -1.86 13.02
N ASP A 120 -4.96 -0.73 13.01
CA ASP A 120 -4.38 0.58 13.30
C ASP A 120 -4.77 1.08 14.71
N ASN A 121 -5.92 0.65 15.23
CA ASN A 121 -6.40 0.98 16.58
C ASN A 121 -6.65 -0.26 17.45
N ARG A 122 -6.69 -0.06 18.78
CA ARG A 122 -6.85 -1.14 19.76
C ARG A 122 -8.20 -1.86 19.63
N GLU A 123 -9.25 -1.13 19.25
CA GLU A 123 -10.59 -1.65 19.09
C GLU A 123 -10.74 -2.52 17.83
N GLY A 124 -9.78 -2.46 16.90
CA GLY A 124 -9.81 -3.25 15.67
C GLY A 124 -10.87 -2.76 14.67
N THR A 125 -11.24 -1.49 14.74
CA THR A 125 -12.23 -0.87 13.84
C THR A 125 -11.59 -0.14 12.66
N LEU A 126 -10.29 0.13 12.72
CA LEU A 126 -9.52 0.81 11.69
C LEU A 126 -8.35 -0.05 11.19
N TYR A 127 -8.17 -0.08 9.87
CA TYR A 127 -7.18 -0.89 9.20
C TYR A 127 -6.42 -0.07 8.16
N ASN A 128 -5.10 -0.05 8.27
CA ASN A 128 -4.19 0.70 7.41
C ASN A 128 -3.66 -0.19 6.27
N LEU A 129 -3.62 0.32 5.03
CA LEU A 129 -3.04 -0.37 3.88
C LEU A 129 -1.51 -0.36 3.95
N VAL A 130 -0.92 -1.53 4.19
CA VAL A 130 0.52 -1.69 4.47
C VAL A 130 1.35 -1.38 3.22
N GLY A 131 2.18 -0.33 3.29
CA GLY A 131 3.08 0.06 2.21
C GLY A 131 2.41 0.85 1.08
N PHE A 132 1.23 1.42 1.35
CA PHE A 132 0.42 2.21 0.41
C PHE A 132 0.50 3.72 0.69
N GLN A 133 1.62 4.20 1.23
CA GLN A 133 1.87 5.64 1.30
C GLN A 133 1.66 6.28 -0.07
N THR A 134 0.97 7.41 -0.15
CA THR A 134 0.49 7.97 -1.42
C THR A 134 0.38 9.49 -1.39
N SER A 135 0.50 10.14 -2.56
CA SER A 135 0.17 11.55 -2.77
C SER A 135 -1.00 11.73 -3.75
N LEU A 136 -1.78 10.67 -4.00
CA LEU A 136 -3.02 10.76 -4.78
C LEU A 136 -4.04 11.68 -4.12
N ARG A 137 -4.85 12.35 -4.94
CA ARG A 137 -6.03 13.08 -4.47
C ARG A 137 -7.00 12.12 -3.77
N TRP A 138 -7.72 12.58 -2.75
CA TRP A 138 -8.62 11.70 -1.98
C TRP A 138 -9.67 10.98 -2.84
N GLY A 139 -10.27 11.67 -3.82
CA GLY A 139 -11.22 11.03 -4.74
C GLY A 139 -10.58 9.92 -5.60
N GLU A 140 -9.29 10.04 -5.89
CA GLU A 140 -8.53 9.02 -6.60
C GLU A 140 -8.14 7.86 -5.69
N GLN A 141 -7.83 8.12 -4.42
CA GLN A 141 -7.61 7.07 -3.42
C GLN A 141 -8.87 6.21 -3.19
N GLU A 142 -10.06 6.83 -3.21
CA GLU A 142 -11.34 6.10 -3.08
C GLU A 142 -11.69 5.30 -4.34
N ARG A 143 -11.36 5.83 -5.52
CA ARG A 143 -11.65 5.21 -6.81
C ARG A 143 -10.79 3.98 -7.10
N VAL A 144 -9.50 4.02 -6.73
CA VAL A 144 -8.49 3.00 -7.04
C VAL A 144 -8.58 1.82 -6.07
#